data_AF-L1IFM8-F1
#
_entry.id   AF-L1IFM8-F1
#
_cell.length_a   1.000
_cell.length_b   1.000
_cell.length_c   1.000
_cell.angle_alpha   90.00
_cell.angle_beta   90.00
_cell.angle_gamma   90.00
#
_symmetry.space_group_name_H-M   'P 1'
#
loop_
_entity.id
_entity.type
_entity.pdbx_description
1 polymer ?
#
loop_
_entity_poly.entity_id
_entity_poly.type
_entity_poly.pdbx_seq_one_letter_code
_entity_poly.pdbx_strand_id
1 'polypeptide(L)'
;MREIRLPEYNRYRSLSDELRDQNRLLVLEAAKNAMDQFSKEMLRIGTLQGFKHFKCYLRGREELLVTVPRVLVQTAEATEAEAAASYGIISVSSNELYSSSPAKRISPDNRGRAPASPADKETARASELECVFLIGAYVRYKSPYVWLRSGDLDGYTTTDRDVPLKLQTTTDWTNAQSTVWEVIAELVSVTTKPKPRNAFSVDFSLLESLPLMNSMLASGALVRMLQEISKKSSAAQDKLILNDLQRLTSMHLICFTTASEHFRECEQEGEGVADKSRRR
;
A
#
# COMPACT_ATOMS: atom_id res chain seq x y z
N MET A 1 -3.17 59.76 -40.86
CA MET A 1 -2.88 58.38 -40.41
C MET A 1 -3.98 57.99 -39.44
N ARG A 2 -4.80 56.98 -39.76
CA ARG A 2 -5.91 56.56 -38.88
C ARG A 2 -5.35 55.65 -37.79
N GLU A 3 -5.59 56.00 -36.52
CA GLU A 3 -5.35 55.13 -35.37
C GLU A 3 -6.11 53.81 -35.57
N ILE A 4 -5.36 52.71 -35.67
CA ILE A 4 -5.92 51.37 -35.67
C ILE A 4 -6.40 51.10 -34.24
N ARG A 5 -7.71 50.85 -34.10
CA ARG A 5 -8.39 50.54 -32.84
C ARG A 5 -7.73 49.34 -32.14
N LEU A 6 -6.96 49.62 -31.09
CA LEU A 6 -6.36 48.68 -30.12
C LEU A 6 -7.32 47.96 -29.11
N PRO A 7 -8.65 48.19 -29.00
CA PRO A 7 -9.48 47.51 -28.01
C PRO A 7 -9.63 46.00 -28.22
N GLU A 8 -9.71 45.54 -29.48
CA GLU A 8 -9.98 44.14 -29.78
C GLU A 8 -8.78 43.24 -29.49
N TYR A 9 -7.56 43.69 -29.81
CA TYR A 9 -6.32 42.94 -29.53
C TYR A 9 -6.11 42.69 -28.03
N ASN A 10 -6.35 43.71 -27.20
CA ASN A 10 -6.28 43.57 -25.73
C ASN A 10 -7.35 42.63 -25.19
N ARG A 11 -8.55 42.60 -25.80
CA ARG A 11 -9.63 41.67 -25.45
C ARG A 11 -9.27 40.22 -25.79
N TYR A 12 -8.69 39.96 -26.97
CA TYR A 12 -8.25 38.61 -27.35
C TYR A 12 -7.11 38.11 -26.47
N ARG A 13 -6.17 38.98 -26.06
CA ARG A 13 -5.11 38.64 -25.12
C ARG A 13 -5.67 38.27 -23.74
N SER A 14 -6.58 39.08 -23.19
CA SER A 14 -7.28 38.79 -21.92
C SER A 14 -8.00 37.44 -21.95
N LEU A 15 -8.78 37.18 -23.01
CA LEU A 15 -9.49 35.91 -23.19
C LEU A 15 -8.52 34.71 -23.30
N SER A 16 -7.37 34.90 -23.95
CA SER A 16 -6.36 33.84 -24.07
C SER A 16 -5.65 33.55 -22.75
N ASP A 17 -5.43 34.57 -21.92
CA ASP A 17 -4.83 34.42 -20.59
C ASP A 17 -5.83 33.81 -19.60
N GLU A 18 -7.10 34.23 -19.64
CA GLU A 18 -8.20 33.62 -18.88
C GLU A 18 -8.38 32.13 -19.21
N LEU A 19 -8.32 31.77 -20.51
CA LEU A 19 -8.43 30.38 -20.94
C LEU A 19 -7.23 29.53 -20.47
N ARG A 20 -6.03 30.10 -20.44
CA ARG A 20 -4.83 29.42 -19.89
C ARG A 20 -4.96 29.21 -18.38
N ASP A 21 -5.47 30.20 -17.66
CA ASP A 21 -5.68 30.10 -16.22
C ASP A 21 -6.76 29.06 -15.88
N GLN A 22 -7.87 29.03 -16.64
CA GLN A 22 -8.89 27.98 -16.52
C GLN A 22 -8.31 26.59 -16.78
N ASN A 23 -7.54 26.42 -17.86
CA ASN A 23 -6.89 25.14 -18.17
C ASN A 23 -5.91 24.72 -17.06
N ARG A 24 -5.13 25.67 -16.51
CA ARG A 24 -4.22 25.41 -15.40
C ARG A 24 -4.96 24.95 -14.15
N LEU A 25 -6.09 25.58 -13.81
CA LEU A 25 -6.93 25.17 -12.68
C LEU A 25 -7.50 23.77 -12.87
N LEU A 26 -7.99 23.45 -14.07
CA LEU A 26 -8.50 22.11 -14.38
C LEU A 26 -7.43 21.03 -14.24
N VAL A 27 -6.21 21.29 -14.72
CA VAL A 27 -5.07 20.35 -14.58
C VAL A 27 -4.68 20.16 -13.11
N LEU A 28 -4.68 21.24 -12.32
CA LEU A 28 -4.39 21.16 -10.88
C LEU A 28 -5.44 20.35 -10.13
N GLU A 29 -6.72 20.54 -10.46
CA GLU A 29 -7.81 19.78 -9.83
C GLU A 29 -7.78 18.31 -10.24
N ALA A 30 -7.50 18.01 -11.51
CA ALA A 30 -7.32 16.64 -11.98
C ALA A 30 -6.16 15.93 -11.26
N ALA A 31 -5.01 16.59 -11.11
CA ALA A 31 -3.86 16.05 -10.38
C ALA A 31 -4.19 15.80 -8.90
N LYS A 32 -4.93 16.72 -8.26
CA LYS A 32 -5.38 16.56 -6.88
C LYS A 32 -6.32 15.36 -6.72
N ASN A 33 -7.28 15.20 -7.63
CA ASN A 33 -8.21 14.07 -7.61
C ASN A 33 -7.49 12.74 -7.84
N ALA A 34 -6.52 12.69 -8.75
CA ALA A 34 -5.70 11.51 -8.97
C ALA A 34 -4.89 11.12 -7.71
N MET A 35 -4.30 12.11 -7.02
CA MET A 35 -3.56 11.86 -5.78
C MET A 35 -4.48 11.42 -4.62
N ASP A 36 -5.68 11.98 -4.50
CA ASP A 36 -6.66 11.53 -3.51
C ASP A 36 -7.11 10.09 -3.77
N GLN A 37 -7.32 9.74 -5.05
CA GLN A 37 -7.62 8.37 -5.47
C GLN A 37 -6.45 7.42 -5.13
N PHE A 38 -5.21 7.80 -5.44
CA PHE A 38 -4.02 7.02 -5.10
C PHE A 38 -3.88 6.82 -3.59
N SER A 39 -4.13 7.87 -2.79
CA SER A 39 -4.09 7.79 -1.32
C SER A 39 -5.17 6.86 -0.75
N LYS A 40 -6.37 6.84 -1.35
CA LYS A 40 -7.42 5.87 -1.01
C LYS A 40 -7.01 4.44 -1.34
N GLU A 41 -6.32 4.24 -2.45
CA GLU A 41 -5.78 2.92 -2.82
C GLU A 41 -4.66 2.49 -1.85
N MET A 42 -3.81 3.41 -1.41
CA MET A 42 -2.78 3.14 -0.38
C MET A 42 -3.42 2.70 0.94
N LEU A 43 -4.50 3.36 1.37
CA LEU A 43 -5.24 2.96 2.56
C LEU A 43 -5.82 1.54 2.40
N ARG A 44 -6.42 1.24 1.24
CA ARG A 44 -7.03 -0.07 0.98
C ARG A 44 -6.01 -1.20 1.04
N ILE A 45 -4.84 -1.03 0.43
CA ILE A 45 -3.81 -2.08 0.44
C ILE A 45 -3.00 -2.10 1.74
N GLY A 46 -2.82 -0.94 2.38
CA GLY A 46 -2.04 -0.80 3.60
C GLY A 46 -2.62 -1.55 4.80
N THR A 47 -3.91 -1.89 4.75
CA THR A 47 -4.60 -2.68 5.77
C THR A 47 -4.68 -4.18 5.45
N LEU A 48 -4.17 -4.61 4.30
CA LEU A 48 -4.25 -6.00 3.87
C LEU A 48 -3.03 -6.80 4.32
N GLN A 49 -3.29 -8.05 4.65
CA GLN A 49 -2.30 -9.08 4.93
C GLN A 49 -2.64 -10.32 4.10
N GLY A 50 -1.66 -11.21 3.90
CA GLY A 50 -1.86 -12.45 3.12
C GLY A 50 -1.20 -12.47 1.75
N PHE A 51 -0.24 -11.58 1.46
CA PHE A 51 0.59 -11.66 0.26
C PHE A 51 1.92 -12.36 0.55
N LYS A 52 2.39 -13.20 -0.38
CA LYS A 52 3.66 -13.92 -0.25
C LYS A 52 4.89 -13.03 -0.45
N HIS A 53 4.78 -12.07 -1.35
CA HIS A 53 5.95 -11.35 -1.89
C HIS A 53 6.13 -9.95 -1.33
N PHE A 54 5.20 -9.46 -0.51
CA PHE A 54 5.36 -8.17 0.14
C PHE A 54 4.46 -8.08 1.37
N LYS A 55 4.81 -7.16 2.27
CA LYS A 55 3.98 -6.73 3.39
C LYS A 55 3.82 -5.23 3.32
N CYS A 56 2.64 -4.75 3.68
CA CYS A 56 2.33 -3.33 3.72
C CYS A 56 2.11 -2.89 5.16
N TYR A 57 2.54 -1.66 5.47
CA TYR A 57 2.26 -1.02 6.74
C TYR A 57 1.92 0.45 6.50
N LEU A 58 0.72 0.87 6.91
CA LEU A 58 0.28 2.24 6.76
C LEU A 58 0.93 3.12 7.83
N ARG A 59 1.88 3.95 7.43
CA ARG A 59 2.58 4.90 8.33
C ARG A 59 1.74 6.16 8.57
N GLY A 60 0.95 6.57 7.58
CA GLY A 60 0.05 7.72 7.66
C GLY A 60 -0.92 7.78 6.49
N ARG A 61 -1.72 8.84 6.41
CA ARG A 61 -2.73 9.00 5.35
C ARG A 61 -2.13 9.06 3.94
N GLU A 62 -0.92 9.60 3.81
CA GLU A 62 -0.21 9.79 2.54
C GLU A 62 1.10 8.99 2.48
N GLU A 63 1.35 8.11 3.46
CA GLU A 63 2.61 7.36 3.60
C GLU A 63 2.35 5.85 3.82
N LEU A 64 2.91 5.01 2.96
CA LEU A 64 2.84 3.56 3.04
C LEU A 64 4.24 2.97 3.04
N LEU A 65 4.55 2.12 4.02
CA LEU A 65 5.73 1.27 4.00
C LEU A 65 5.41 -0.04 3.28
N VAL A 66 6.30 -0.46 2.39
CA VAL A 66 6.23 -1.73 1.67
C VAL A 66 7.51 -2.49 1.93
N THR A 67 7.40 -3.68 2.53
CA THR A 67 8.53 -4.56 2.79
C THR A 67 8.49 -5.69 1.78
N VAL A 68 9.60 -5.94 1.09
CA VAL A 68 9.72 -6.97 0.06
C VAL A 68 10.92 -7.86 0.41
N PRO A 69 10.73 -9.18 0.59
CA PRO A 69 11.83 -10.09 0.84
C PRO A 69 12.71 -10.23 -0.39
N ARG A 70 14.02 -10.12 -0.16
CA ARG A 70 15.11 -10.41 -1.09
C ARG A 70 15.42 -11.90 -0.99
N VAL A 71 14.61 -12.72 -1.64
CA VAL A 71 14.99 -14.13 -1.86
C VAL A 71 16.18 -14.10 -2.80
N LEU A 72 17.37 -14.37 -2.25
CA LEU A 72 18.57 -14.65 -3.03
C LEU A 72 18.63 -16.17 -3.17
N VAL A 73 18.43 -16.69 -4.37
CA VAL A 73 18.77 -18.09 -4.64
C VAL A 73 20.28 -18.23 -4.55
N GLN A 74 20.80 -18.51 -3.35
CA GLN A 74 22.04 -19.25 -3.21
C GLN A 74 21.67 -20.73 -3.25
N THR A 75 22.17 -21.39 -4.30
CA THR A 75 22.31 -22.84 -4.51
C THR A 75 21.62 -23.78 -3.53
N ALA A 76 20.74 -24.64 -4.08
CA ALA A 76 20.33 -25.97 -3.65
C ALA A 76 20.38 -26.28 -2.13
N GLU A 77 19.20 -26.61 -1.58
CA GLU A 77 18.99 -27.12 -0.21
C GLU A 77 18.99 -26.07 0.91
N ALA A 78 17.97 -25.20 0.92
CA ALA A 78 17.54 -24.54 2.15
C ALA A 78 16.10 -24.97 2.46
N THR A 79 15.96 -25.77 3.52
CA THR A 79 14.69 -26.27 4.04
C THR A 79 13.73 -25.15 4.40
N GLU A 80 12.43 -25.35 4.14
CA GLU A 80 11.31 -24.43 4.37
C GLU A 80 11.22 -23.81 5.80
N ALA A 81 11.98 -24.32 6.76
CA ALA A 81 12.03 -23.86 8.14
C ALA A 81 12.72 -22.50 8.34
N GLU A 82 13.73 -22.12 7.54
CA GLU A 82 14.43 -20.84 7.71
C GLU A 82 13.68 -19.66 7.08
N ALA A 83 12.92 -19.92 6.01
CA ALA A 83 11.98 -18.94 5.47
C ALA A 83 10.90 -18.64 6.51
N ALA A 84 10.34 -19.66 7.17
CA ALA A 84 9.32 -19.53 8.24
C ALA A 84 9.77 -18.61 9.39
N ALA A 85 11.06 -18.62 9.76
CA ALA A 85 11.61 -17.80 10.84
C ALA A 85 11.69 -16.30 10.47
N SER A 86 11.78 -15.94 9.18
CA SER A 86 11.73 -14.55 8.73
C SER A 86 10.30 -13.98 8.67
N TYR A 87 9.26 -14.83 8.83
CA TYR A 87 7.86 -14.41 8.87
C TYR A 87 7.36 -14.00 10.27
N GLY A 88 8.27 -13.71 11.20
CA GLY A 88 7.95 -13.17 12.54
C GLY A 88 6.86 -12.10 12.48
N ILE A 89 5.70 -12.46 13.02
CA ILE A 89 4.48 -11.65 13.07
C ILE A 89 4.78 -10.38 13.86
N ILE A 90 4.55 -9.20 13.26
CA ILE A 90 4.37 -7.97 14.05
C ILE A 90 3.00 -8.10 14.73
N SER A 91 2.99 -8.72 15.90
CA SER A 91 1.82 -8.73 16.78
C SER A 91 1.78 -7.38 17.48
N VAL A 92 0.88 -6.50 17.04
CA VAL A 92 0.66 -5.23 17.71
C VAL A 92 -0.27 -5.50 18.90
N SER A 93 0.30 -5.56 20.11
CA SER A 93 -0.50 -5.47 21.34
C SER A 93 -1.01 -4.04 21.48
N SER A 94 -2.33 -3.86 21.55
CA SER A 94 -3.03 -2.56 21.57
C SER A 94 -2.87 -1.71 22.84
N ASN A 95 -1.78 -1.87 23.60
CA ASN A 95 -1.68 -1.32 24.97
C ASN A 95 -0.68 -0.17 25.20
N GLU A 96 -0.03 0.38 24.18
CA GLU A 96 0.86 1.56 24.35
C GLU A 96 0.32 2.84 23.70
N LEU A 97 -0.99 3.03 23.77
CA LEU A 97 -1.62 4.35 23.64
C LEU A 97 -1.62 4.99 25.03
N TYR A 98 -1.17 6.25 25.10
CA TYR A 98 -1.01 7.09 26.30
C TYR A 98 0.34 7.01 27.02
N SER A 99 1.34 7.72 26.47
CA SER A 99 2.26 8.47 27.32
C SER A 99 2.47 9.88 26.77
N SER A 100 2.28 10.83 27.66
CA SER A 100 2.11 12.28 27.50
C SER A 100 3.38 13.04 27.05
N SER A 101 3.20 14.00 26.16
CA SER A 101 4.11 15.12 25.83
C SER A 101 4.39 16.03 27.05
N PRO A 102 5.35 17.03 27.07
CA PRO A 102 5.82 17.85 25.92
C PRO A 102 7.29 18.40 25.92
N ALA A 103 7.63 19.08 24.80
CA ALA A 103 8.52 20.25 24.65
C ALA A 103 10.05 20.08 24.52
N LYS A 104 10.58 20.41 23.33
CA LYS A 104 11.83 21.18 23.17
C LYS A 104 11.79 22.08 21.93
N ARG A 105 12.44 23.23 22.07
CA ARG A 105 12.15 24.52 21.45
C ARG A 105 12.57 24.63 19.97
N ILE A 106 11.80 25.43 19.25
CA ILE A 106 12.02 25.93 17.89
C ILE A 106 13.22 26.89 17.90
N SER A 107 14.19 26.69 16.99
CA SER A 107 15.15 27.72 16.57
C SER A 107 14.85 28.09 15.11
N PRO A 108 14.86 29.38 14.73
CA PRO A 108 14.56 29.80 13.37
C PRO A 108 15.87 29.89 12.57
N ASP A 109 16.21 28.88 11.78
CA ASP A 109 17.00 29.13 10.56
C ASP A 109 16.40 28.31 9.42
N ASN A 110 15.90 29.05 8.44
CA ASN A 110 15.05 28.59 7.35
C ASN A 110 15.93 28.36 6.12
N ARG A 111 16.49 27.15 5.99
CA ARG A 111 17.12 26.68 4.75
C ARG A 111 16.76 25.22 4.48
N GLY A 112 15.81 25.04 3.55
CA GLY A 112 15.74 23.89 2.63
C GLY A 112 15.83 22.49 3.23
N ARG A 113 15.22 22.21 4.39
CA ARG A 113 15.16 20.84 4.91
C ARG A 113 14.16 20.02 4.09
N ALA A 114 14.64 18.90 3.56
CA ALA A 114 13.82 17.80 3.05
C ALA A 114 12.72 17.45 4.06
N PRO A 115 11.55 16.92 3.63
CA PRO A 115 10.46 16.61 4.54
C PRO A 115 10.96 15.74 5.68
N ALA A 116 10.90 16.28 6.89
CA ALA A 116 11.31 15.62 8.11
C ALA A 116 10.28 14.55 8.48
N SER A 117 10.31 13.42 7.78
CA SER A 117 9.71 12.17 8.25
C SER A 117 10.80 11.44 9.05
N PRO A 118 10.68 11.31 10.39
CA PRO A 118 11.70 10.68 11.21
C PRO A 118 11.99 9.25 10.74
N ALA A 119 13.25 8.94 10.40
CA ALA A 119 13.69 7.66 9.86
C ALA A 119 14.12 6.63 10.95
N ASP A 120 14.23 7.04 12.21
CA ASP A 120 15.04 6.37 13.24
C ASP A 120 14.76 4.91 13.66
N LYS A 121 13.51 4.52 13.91
CA LYS A 121 13.28 3.39 14.86
C LYS A 121 12.50 2.19 14.32
N GLU A 122 11.76 2.37 13.24
CA GLU A 122 10.91 1.31 12.67
C GLU A 122 11.65 0.51 11.58
N THR A 123 12.58 1.17 10.89
CA THR A 123 13.46 0.61 9.86
C THR A 123 14.56 -0.30 10.43
N ALA A 124 14.86 -0.18 11.73
CA ALA A 124 15.92 -0.91 12.42
C ALA A 124 15.68 -2.43 12.58
N ARG A 125 14.51 -2.94 12.20
CA ARG A 125 14.16 -4.38 12.24
C ARG A 125 14.21 -5.08 10.88
N ALA A 126 14.52 -4.37 9.80
CA ALA A 126 14.64 -4.99 8.50
C ALA A 126 15.83 -5.95 8.50
N SER A 127 15.55 -7.23 8.26
CA SER A 127 16.61 -8.24 8.04
C SER A 127 17.43 -7.86 6.82
N GLU A 128 18.69 -8.28 6.75
CA GLU A 128 19.54 -8.12 5.54
C GLU A 128 18.90 -8.75 4.28
N LEU A 129 17.90 -9.60 4.49
CA LEU A 129 17.11 -10.30 3.48
C LEU A 129 15.84 -9.56 3.07
N GLU A 130 15.62 -8.31 3.49
CA GLU A 130 14.42 -7.55 3.15
C GLU A 130 14.75 -6.13 2.68
N CYS A 131 14.00 -5.65 1.68
CA CYS A 131 14.01 -4.25 1.29
C CYS A 131 12.76 -3.56 1.82
N VAL A 132 12.94 -2.42 2.47
CA VAL A 132 11.84 -1.59 2.98
C VAL A 132 11.75 -0.33 2.15
N PHE A 133 10.61 -0.10 1.54
CA PHE A 133 10.29 1.07 0.71
C PHE A 133 9.29 1.96 1.43
N LEU A 134 9.43 3.27 1.27
CA LEU A 134 8.40 4.25 1.64
C LEU A 134 7.77 4.79 0.36
N ILE A 135 6.47 4.62 0.19
CA ILE A 135 5.68 5.27 -0.84
C ILE A 135 5.01 6.49 -0.22
N GLY A 136 5.27 7.67 -0.78
CA GLY A 136 4.66 8.93 -0.37
C GLY A 136 3.77 9.51 -1.47
N ALA A 137 2.54 9.85 -1.13
CA ALA A 137 1.52 10.35 -2.06
C ALA A 137 1.01 11.75 -1.67
N TYR A 138 1.91 12.66 -1.34
CA TYR A 138 1.51 14.00 -0.93
C TYR A 138 0.94 14.79 -2.11
N VAL A 139 -0.30 15.30 -1.94
CA VAL A 139 -1.00 16.08 -2.96
C VAL A 139 -0.18 17.24 -3.50
N ARG A 140 0.66 17.87 -2.64
CA ARG A 140 1.55 18.99 -3.01
C ARG A 140 2.50 18.64 -4.17
N TYR A 141 2.95 17.40 -4.27
CA TYR A 141 3.90 16.98 -5.31
C TYR A 141 3.24 16.44 -6.59
N LYS A 142 1.91 16.28 -6.59
CA LYS A 142 1.10 15.89 -7.76
C LYS A 142 1.46 14.54 -8.40
N SER A 143 2.33 13.78 -7.75
CA SER A 143 2.83 12.47 -8.17
C SER A 143 3.31 11.69 -6.95
N PRO A 144 3.20 10.36 -6.96
CA PRO A 144 3.77 9.53 -5.91
C PRO A 144 5.29 9.41 -6.05
N TYR A 145 5.98 9.33 -4.92
CA TYR A 145 7.43 9.11 -4.83
C TYR A 145 7.71 7.89 -3.97
N VAL A 146 8.79 7.18 -4.28
CA VAL A 146 9.21 6.00 -3.54
C VAL A 146 10.64 6.14 -3.08
N TRP A 147 10.93 5.83 -1.81
CA TRP A 147 12.28 5.87 -1.24
C TRP A 147 12.67 4.49 -0.71
N LEU A 148 13.93 4.10 -0.88
CA LEU A 148 14.48 2.90 -0.25
C LEU A 148 14.95 3.24 1.18
N ARG A 149 14.23 2.75 2.19
CA ARG A 149 14.53 3.00 3.61
C ARG A 149 15.47 1.98 4.21
N SER A 150 15.31 0.71 3.85
CA SER A 150 16.23 -0.36 4.25
C SER A 150 16.48 -1.35 3.12
N GLY A 151 17.56 -2.12 3.26
CA GLY A 151 18.01 -3.09 2.29
C GLY A 151 18.86 -2.47 1.19
N ASP A 152 19.23 -3.32 0.25
CA ASP A 152 20.08 -3.00 -0.88
C ASP A 152 19.46 -3.55 -2.17
N LEU A 153 19.54 -2.74 -3.23
CA LEU A 153 18.99 -3.04 -4.54
C LEU A 153 20.12 -2.99 -5.55
N ASP A 154 20.28 -4.08 -6.30
CA ASP A 154 21.34 -4.16 -7.31
C ASP A 154 21.16 -3.03 -8.35
N GLY A 155 22.17 -2.16 -8.46
CA GLY A 155 22.14 -0.98 -9.35
C GLY A 155 21.68 0.32 -8.69
N TYR A 156 21.27 0.30 -7.42
CA TYR A 156 20.94 1.49 -6.63
C TYR A 156 21.92 1.62 -5.46
N THR A 157 23.13 2.13 -5.73
CA THR A 157 24.10 2.46 -4.69
C THR A 157 23.56 3.61 -3.84
N THR A 158 22.98 3.31 -2.68
CA THR A 158 22.37 4.28 -1.77
C THR A 158 23.44 5.01 -0.95
N THR A 159 24.18 5.90 -1.59
CA THR A 159 24.90 6.95 -0.83
C THR A 159 23.94 8.01 -0.27
N ASP A 160 22.70 8.06 -0.77
CA ASP A 160 21.68 9.00 -0.30
C ASP A 160 20.29 8.32 -0.24
N ARG A 161 19.80 8.10 0.98
CA ARG A 161 18.49 7.48 1.28
C ARG A 161 17.32 8.46 1.12
N ASP A 162 17.61 9.75 0.91
CA ASP A 162 16.62 10.80 0.73
C ASP A 162 16.28 11.07 -0.75
N VAL A 163 17.01 10.43 -1.68
CA VAL A 163 16.71 10.47 -3.11
C VAL A 163 15.62 9.45 -3.45
N PRO A 164 14.50 9.87 -4.08
CA PRO A 164 13.48 8.94 -4.50
C PRO A 164 13.98 8.05 -5.65
N LEU A 165 13.55 6.79 -5.65
CA LEU A 165 13.75 5.82 -6.71
C LEU A 165 13.05 6.27 -7.99
N LYS A 166 13.70 6.04 -9.13
CA LYS A 166 13.14 6.30 -10.45
C LYS A 166 12.49 5.03 -10.97
N LEU A 167 11.23 4.82 -10.57
CA LEU A 167 10.39 3.73 -11.06
C LEU A 167 9.67 4.15 -12.34
N GLN A 168 9.40 3.21 -13.24
CA GLN A 168 8.64 3.44 -14.47
C GLN A 168 7.23 3.92 -14.13
N THR A 169 6.57 3.26 -13.17
CA THR A 169 5.21 3.61 -12.69
C THR A 169 5.12 5.02 -12.11
N THR A 170 6.15 5.49 -11.41
CA THR A 170 6.19 6.87 -10.87
C THR A 170 6.60 7.91 -11.90
N THR A 171 7.44 7.55 -12.87
CA THR A 171 7.94 8.47 -13.91
C THR A 171 6.87 8.75 -14.96
N ASP A 172 6.11 7.71 -15.35
CA ASP A 172 5.04 7.82 -16.35
C ASP A 172 3.67 8.22 -15.75
N TRP A 173 3.65 8.65 -14.49
CA TRP A 173 2.44 8.99 -13.74
C TRP A 173 1.52 9.98 -14.48
N THR A 174 2.09 10.98 -15.17
CA THR A 174 1.29 11.99 -15.89
C THR A 174 0.50 11.40 -17.06
N ASN A 175 1.01 10.33 -17.68
CA ASN A 175 0.39 9.71 -18.86
C ASN A 175 -0.48 8.51 -18.48
N ALA A 176 -0.05 7.71 -17.51
CA ALA A 176 -0.66 6.42 -17.19
C ALA A 176 -1.52 6.42 -15.91
N GLN A 177 -1.32 7.39 -15.00
CA GLN A 177 -1.94 7.41 -13.66
C GLN A 177 -1.85 6.05 -12.95
N SER A 178 -0.62 5.52 -12.86
CA SER A 178 -0.34 4.18 -12.33
C SER A 178 -0.86 3.97 -10.92
N THR A 179 -1.64 2.91 -10.74
CA THR A 179 -2.22 2.53 -9.44
C THR A 179 -1.17 2.11 -8.41
N VAL A 180 -1.56 2.11 -7.15
CA VAL A 180 -0.67 1.71 -6.04
C VAL A 180 -0.17 0.27 -6.21
N TRP A 181 -1.04 -0.63 -6.67
CA TRP A 181 -0.65 -2.03 -6.89
C TRP A 181 0.34 -2.18 -8.04
N GLU A 182 0.27 -1.37 -9.10
CA GLU A 182 1.30 -1.38 -10.16
C GLU A 182 2.67 -0.95 -9.64
N VAL A 183 2.72 0.10 -8.80
CA VAL A 183 3.97 0.51 -8.12
C VAL A 183 4.54 -0.64 -7.28
N ILE A 184 3.69 -1.32 -6.53
CA ILE A 184 4.11 -2.46 -5.69
C ILE A 184 4.56 -3.65 -6.55
N ALA A 185 3.88 -3.94 -7.66
CA ALA A 185 4.31 -4.99 -8.58
C ALA A 185 5.68 -4.70 -9.20
N GLU A 186 5.97 -3.43 -9.51
CA GLU A 186 7.31 -3.00 -9.94
C GLU A 186 8.34 -3.19 -8.83
N LEU A 187 8.04 -2.79 -7.59
CA LEU A 187 8.92 -2.99 -6.43
C LEU A 187 9.25 -4.47 -6.19
N VAL A 188 8.23 -5.35 -6.24
CA VAL A 188 8.42 -6.81 -6.14
C VAL A 188 9.28 -7.31 -7.30
N SER A 189 9.03 -6.82 -8.52
CA SER A 189 9.79 -7.22 -9.71
C SER A 189 11.27 -6.81 -9.65
N VAL A 190 11.60 -5.67 -9.04
CA VAL A 190 12.98 -5.16 -8.95
C VAL A 190 13.73 -5.81 -7.79
N THR A 191 13.03 -6.20 -6.72
CA THR A 191 13.64 -6.71 -5.49
C THR A 191 13.81 -8.23 -5.49
N THR A 192 12.79 -8.98 -5.92
CA THR A 192 12.76 -10.45 -5.76
C THR A 192 13.43 -11.15 -6.96
N LYS A 193 14.37 -12.08 -6.68
CA LYS A 193 15.12 -12.83 -7.70
C LYS A 193 15.03 -14.35 -7.46
N PRO A 194 14.44 -15.15 -8.36
CA PRO A 194 13.88 -14.76 -9.66
C PRO A 194 12.59 -13.94 -9.52
N LYS A 195 12.30 -13.11 -10.54
CA LYS A 195 11.07 -12.32 -10.61
C LYS A 195 9.85 -13.25 -10.49
N PRO A 196 8.94 -13.02 -9.53
CA PRO A 196 7.74 -13.83 -9.40
C PRO A 196 6.80 -13.63 -10.59
N ARG A 197 6.12 -14.71 -11.01
CA ARG A 197 5.13 -14.65 -12.10
C ARG A 197 3.89 -13.84 -11.73
N ASN A 198 3.46 -13.95 -10.47
CA ASN A 198 2.36 -13.17 -9.89
C ASN A 198 2.88 -12.43 -8.66
N ALA A 199 3.00 -11.10 -8.74
CA ALA A 199 3.44 -10.28 -7.61
C ALA A 199 2.44 -10.28 -6.44
N PHE A 200 1.17 -10.59 -6.72
CA PHE A 200 0.06 -10.59 -5.76
C PHE A 200 -0.33 -12.00 -5.31
N SER A 201 0.57 -12.97 -5.42
CA SER A 201 0.28 -14.33 -4.97
C SER A 201 -0.10 -14.36 -3.50
N VAL A 202 -1.22 -15.03 -3.21
CA VAL A 202 -1.78 -15.13 -1.87
C VAL A 202 -1.06 -16.20 -1.07
N ASP A 203 -0.76 -15.88 0.18
CA ASP A 203 -0.24 -16.80 1.18
C ASP A 203 -1.39 -17.50 1.91
N PHE A 204 -1.87 -18.58 1.32
CA PHE A 204 -2.94 -19.38 1.92
C PHE A 204 -2.51 -20.02 3.24
N SER A 205 -1.24 -20.39 3.41
CA SER A 205 -0.74 -20.97 4.65
C SER A 205 -0.81 -19.94 5.79
N LEU A 206 -0.47 -18.69 5.53
CA LEU A 206 -0.68 -17.60 6.48
C LEU A 206 -2.17 -17.44 6.81
N LEU A 207 -3.04 -17.37 5.81
CA LEU A 207 -4.49 -17.19 6.04
C LEU A 207 -5.12 -18.34 6.82
N GLU A 208 -4.70 -19.57 6.57
CA GLU A 208 -5.18 -20.79 7.24
C GLU A 208 -4.70 -20.83 8.71
N SER A 209 -3.57 -20.20 9.02
CA SER A 209 -3.04 -20.09 10.39
C SER A 209 -3.75 -19.02 11.25
N LEU A 210 -4.47 -18.09 10.63
CA LEU A 210 -5.16 -17.02 11.35
C LEU A 210 -6.39 -17.56 12.10
N PRO A 211 -6.77 -16.95 13.25
CA PRO A 211 -8.05 -17.22 13.89
C PRO A 211 -9.21 -17.03 12.91
N LEU A 212 -10.27 -17.84 13.04
CA LEU A 212 -11.39 -17.91 12.10
C LEU A 212 -11.91 -16.53 11.65
N MET A 213 -12.15 -15.63 12.60
CA MET A 213 -12.65 -14.28 12.30
C MET A 213 -11.64 -13.46 11.47
N ASN A 214 -10.36 -13.53 11.82
CA ASN A 214 -9.30 -12.81 11.11
C ASN A 214 -9.10 -13.40 9.71
N SER A 215 -9.18 -14.73 9.57
CA SER A 215 -9.11 -15.42 8.29
C SER A 215 -10.29 -15.05 7.38
N MET A 216 -11.51 -15.01 7.92
CA MET A 216 -12.71 -14.56 7.21
C MET A 216 -12.60 -13.11 6.72
N LEU A 217 -12.15 -12.19 7.59
CA LEU A 217 -11.99 -10.77 7.25
C LEU A 217 -10.87 -10.56 6.22
N ALA A 218 -9.71 -11.18 6.43
CA ALA A 218 -8.56 -11.07 5.54
C ALA A 218 -8.89 -11.65 4.15
N SER A 219 -9.51 -12.83 4.09
CA SER A 219 -9.91 -13.46 2.82
C SER A 219 -10.92 -12.60 2.06
N GLY A 220 -11.96 -12.05 2.71
CA GLY A 220 -12.94 -11.19 2.05
C GLY A 220 -12.33 -9.89 1.51
N ALA A 221 -11.44 -9.27 2.26
CA ALA A 221 -10.75 -8.05 1.84
C ALA A 221 -9.78 -8.31 0.66
N LEU A 222 -9.06 -9.42 0.69
CA LEU A 222 -8.19 -9.86 -0.41
C LEU A 222 -8.99 -10.23 -1.68
N VAL A 223 -10.16 -10.89 -1.55
CA VAL A 223 -11.05 -11.19 -2.71
C VAL A 223 -11.40 -9.90 -3.43
N ARG A 224 -11.86 -8.88 -2.68
CA ARG A 224 -12.24 -7.59 -3.25
C ARG A 224 -11.06 -6.93 -3.96
N MET A 225 -9.86 -7.01 -3.40
CA MET A 225 -8.66 -6.43 -3.98
C MET A 225 -8.23 -7.15 -5.27
N LEU A 226 -8.15 -8.49 -5.25
CA LEU A 226 -7.76 -9.27 -6.42
C LEU A 226 -8.73 -9.07 -7.59
N GLN A 227 -10.03 -8.89 -7.32
CA GLN A 227 -11.02 -8.51 -8.33
C GLN A 227 -10.77 -7.13 -8.96
N GLU A 228 -10.19 -6.18 -8.23
CA GLU A 228 -9.81 -4.88 -8.82
C GLU A 228 -8.54 -4.98 -9.63
N ILE A 229 -7.53 -5.72 -9.13
CA ILE A 229 -6.29 -5.96 -9.86
C ILE A 229 -6.58 -6.69 -11.17
N SER A 230 -7.45 -7.71 -11.16
CA SER A 230 -7.79 -8.49 -12.35
C SER A 230 -8.48 -7.68 -13.44
N LYS A 231 -9.09 -6.53 -13.13
CA LYS A 231 -9.70 -5.65 -14.14
C LYS A 231 -8.67 -4.86 -14.94
N LYS A 232 -7.46 -4.67 -14.40
CA LYS A 232 -6.39 -3.84 -14.99
C LYS A 232 -5.17 -4.66 -15.42
N SER A 233 -5.12 -5.94 -15.08
CA SER A 233 -3.95 -6.79 -15.29
C SER A 233 -3.85 -7.30 -16.74
N SER A 234 -2.66 -7.83 -17.08
CA SER A 234 -2.36 -8.41 -18.38
C SER A 234 -2.81 -9.87 -18.48
N ALA A 235 -3.16 -10.33 -19.69
CA ALA A 235 -3.74 -11.65 -19.93
C ALA A 235 -2.96 -12.85 -19.35
N ALA A 236 -1.64 -12.75 -19.20
CA ALA A 236 -0.80 -13.80 -18.62
C ALA A 236 -0.86 -13.81 -17.08
N GLN A 237 -0.86 -12.65 -16.44
CA GLN A 237 -1.00 -12.51 -14.99
C GLN A 237 -2.43 -12.79 -14.54
N ASP A 238 -3.41 -12.47 -15.39
CA ASP A 238 -4.84 -12.66 -15.11
C ASP A 238 -5.19 -14.10 -14.75
N LYS A 239 -4.61 -15.09 -15.44
CA LYS A 239 -4.87 -16.51 -15.14
C LYS A 239 -4.40 -16.91 -13.74
N LEU A 240 -3.23 -16.41 -13.32
CA LEU A 240 -2.68 -16.72 -12.00
C LEU A 240 -3.47 -16.02 -10.90
N ILE A 241 -3.83 -14.75 -11.11
CA ILE A 241 -4.68 -13.99 -10.20
C ILE A 241 -6.06 -14.63 -10.10
N LEU A 242 -6.63 -15.11 -11.20
CA LEU A 242 -7.94 -15.76 -11.21
C LEU A 242 -7.93 -17.08 -10.44
N ASN A 243 -6.87 -17.89 -10.56
CA ASN A 243 -6.72 -19.12 -9.77
C ASN A 243 -6.68 -18.81 -8.27
N ASP A 244 -5.87 -17.81 -7.87
CA ASP A 244 -5.79 -17.39 -6.47
C ASP A 244 -7.14 -16.82 -5.99
N LEU A 245 -7.82 -16.02 -6.81
CA LEU A 245 -9.14 -15.46 -6.52
C LEU A 245 -10.19 -16.55 -6.32
N GLN A 246 -10.21 -17.59 -7.16
CA GLN A 246 -11.13 -18.72 -7.02
C GLN A 246 -10.91 -19.44 -5.69
N ARG A 247 -9.66 -19.84 -5.40
CA ARG A 247 -9.31 -20.53 -4.15
C ARG A 247 -9.65 -19.68 -2.93
N LEU A 248 -9.32 -18.39 -2.97
CA LEU A 248 -9.58 -17.45 -1.89
C LEU A 248 -11.08 -17.21 -1.67
N THR A 249 -11.88 -17.18 -2.73
CA THR A 249 -13.34 -17.07 -2.63
C THR A 249 -13.93 -18.30 -1.95
N SER A 250 -13.49 -19.50 -2.33
CA SER A 250 -13.91 -20.74 -1.66
C SER A 250 -13.54 -20.73 -0.17
N MET A 251 -12.30 -20.33 0.16
CA MET A 251 -11.85 -20.18 1.55
C MET A 251 -12.71 -19.19 2.33
N HIS A 252 -12.98 -18.01 1.77
CA HIS A 252 -13.79 -16.98 2.41
C HIS A 252 -15.20 -17.49 2.74
N LEU A 253 -15.84 -18.19 1.80
CA LEU A 253 -17.17 -18.76 2.00
C LEU A 253 -17.19 -19.81 3.11
N ILE A 254 -16.18 -20.69 3.15
CA ILE A 254 -16.05 -21.70 4.23
C ILE A 254 -15.88 -21.01 5.58
N CYS A 255 -14.96 -20.05 5.69
CA CYS A 255 -14.74 -19.30 6.93
C CYS A 255 -16.02 -18.56 7.36
N PHE A 256 -16.74 -17.98 6.41
CA PHE A 256 -18.00 -17.28 6.67
C PHE A 256 -19.10 -18.20 7.18
N THR A 257 -19.28 -19.37 6.56
CA THR A 257 -20.28 -20.35 7.00
C THR A 257 -19.95 -20.88 8.40
N THR A 258 -18.69 -21.24 8.65
CA THR A 258 -18.26 -21.73 9.97
C THR A 258 -18.39 -20.65 11.05
N ALA A 259 -18.05 -19.39 10.74
CA ALA A 259 -18.24 -18.30 11.69
C ALA A 259 -19.73 -18.08 11.99
N SER A 260 -20.59 -18.15 10.97
CA SER A 260 -22.04 -18.00 11.12
C SER A 260 -22.64 -19.09 12.01
N GLU A 261 -22.18 -20.33 11.88
CA GLU A 261 -22.60 -21.45 12.73
C GLU A 261 -22.17 -21.24 14.19
N HIS A 262 -20.91 -20.87 14.42
CA HIS A 262 -20.40 -20.57 15.77
C HIS A 262 -21.19 -19.45 16.47
N PHE A 263 -21.59 -18.40 15.75
CA PHE A 263 -22.44 -17.35 16.32
C PHE A 263 -23.82 -17.86 16.72
N ARG A 264 -24.44 -18.72 15.90
CA ARG A 264 -25.75 -19.30 16.20
C ARG A 264 -25.73 -20.22 17.42
N GLU A 265 -24.64 -20.96 17.63
CA GLU A 265 -24.47 -21.82 18.80
C GLU A 265 -24.31 -21.00 20.09
N CYS A 266 -23.52 -19.93 20.06
CA CYS A 266 -23.34 -19.01 21.19
C CYS A 266 -24.67 -18.32 21.61
N GLU A 267 -25.53 -17.97 20.65
CA GLU A 267 -26.85 -17.38 20.95
C GLU A 267 -27.76 -18.38 21.69
N GLN A 268 -27.77 -19.65 21.28
CA GLN A 268 -28.60 -20.68 21.90
C GLN A 268 -28.14 -21.05 23.32
N GLU A 269 -26.83 -21.04 23.58
CA GLU A 269 -26.29 -21.27 24.93
C GLU A 269 -26.57 -20.10 25.89
N GLY A 270 -26.55 -18.86 25.38
CA GLY A 270 -26.90 -17.66 26.16
C GLY A 270 -28.35 -17.63 26.64
N GLU A 271 -29.29 -18.07 25.80
CA GLU A 271 -30.71 -18.18 26.17
C GLU A 271 -30.98 -19.29 27.22
N GLY A 272 -30.24 -20.40 27.14
CA GLY A 272 -30.38 -21.53 28.08
C GLY A 272 -29.91 -21.25 29.52
N VAL A 273 -29.00 -20.29 29.72
CA VAL A 273 -28.51 -19.89 31.05
C VAL A 273 -29.43 -18.84 31.70
N ALA A 274 -30.04 -17.95 30.90
CA ALA A 274 -31.01 -16.97 31.39
C ALA A 274 -32.30 -17.65 31.92
N ASP A 275 -32.76 -18.73 31.29
CA ASP A 275 -33.97 -19.46 31.72
C ASP A 275 -33.75 -20.24 33.03
N LYS A 276 -32.55 -20.77 33.27
CA LYS A 276 -32.21 -21.44 34.55
C LYS A 276 -32.09 -20.48 35.73
N SER A 277 -31.82 -19.20 35.46
CA SER A 277 -31.67 -18.15 36.47
C SER A 277 -33.02 -17.56 36.92
N ARG A 278 -34.09 -17.75 36.13
CA ARG A 278 -35.48 -17.35 36.46
C ARG A 278 -36.27 -18.39 37.24
N ARG A 279 -35.75 -19.61 37.39
CA ARG A 279 -36.41 -20.73 38.09
C ARG A 279 -35.83 -21.03 39.48
N ARG A 280 -35.07 -20.12 40.07
CA ARG A 280 -34.60 -20.20 41.47
C ARG A 280 -35.18 -19.06 42.29
#